data_AF-A0A0A1H210-F1
#
_entry.id   AF-A0A0A1H210-F1
#
_cell.length_a   1.000
_cell.length_b   1.000
_cell.length_c   1.000
_cell.angle_alpha   90.00
_cell.angle_beta   90.00
_cell.angle_gamma   90.00
#
_symmetry.space_group_name_H-M   'P 1'
#
loop_
_entity.id
_entity.type
_entity.pdbx_description
1 polymer ?
#
loop_
_entity_poly.entity_id
_entity_poly.type
_entity_poly.pdbx_seq_one_letter_code
_entity_poly.pdbx_strand_id
1 'polypeptide(L)'
;MSADRAEELFAMLRGEAAKFASASTLSVEDVRQELYVMCLEHAMGQDGFDPERGDARRYIFGRLWGLIERWQRMETIPEGDDLWDAPRSMSVEDALIQAEERAAAEERLEQADRQRQRDLRHLPTLAALVAVGAVSERGAVRLVGSKSSRLRQRLRDLRRNEGPMAFIGRP
;
A
#
# COMPACT_ATOMS: atom_id res chain seq x y z
N MET A 1 -42.93 -34.17 18.25
CA MET A 1 -43.89 -33.43 17.39
C MET A 1 -43.22 -32.40 16.49
N SER A 2 -42.16 -31.67 16.90
CA SER A 2 -41.48 -30.72 15.99
C SER A 2 -40.52 -31.41 15.01
N ALA A 3 -39.82 -32.46 15.43
CA ALA A 3 -38.86 -33.18 14.58
C ALA A 3 -39.53 -33.88 13.39
N ASP A 4 -40.64 -34.59 13.61
CA ASP A 4 -41.36 -35.31 12.55
C ASP A 4 -41.84 -34.36 11.43
N ARG A 5 -42.33 -33.17 11.83
CA ARG A 5 -42.76 -32.12 10.90
C ARG A 5 -41.59 -31.53 10.11
N ALA A 6 -40.42 -31.39 10.74
CA ALA A 6 -39.22 -30.92 10.06
C ALA A 6 -38.71 -31.95 9.03
N GLU A 7 -38.77 -33.24 9.35
CA GLU A 7 -38.40 -34.32 8.43
C GLU A 7 -39.32 -34.36 7.21
N GLU A 8 -40.63 -34.21 7.40
CA GLU A 8 -41.60 -34.12 6.30
C GLU A 8 -41.30 -32.93 5.37
N LEU A 9 -41.07 -31.76 5.96
CA LEU A 9 -40.69 -30.55 5.20
C LEU A 9 -39.38 -30.76 4.44
N PHE A 10 -38.35 -31.31 5.09
CA PHE A 10 -37.07 -31.57 4.47
C PHE A 10 -37.19 -32.59 3.33
N ALA A 11 -37.97 -33.66 3.50
CA ALA A 11 -38.18 -34.68 2.47
C ALA A 11 -38.79 -34.08 1.18
N MET A 12 -39.66 -33.07 1.31
CA MET A 12 -40.23 -32.35 0.17
C MET A 12 -39.22 -31.41 -0.51
N LEU A 13 -38.29 -30.82 0.25
CA LEU A 13 -37.41 -29.76 -0.24
C LEU A 13 -36.01 -30.25 -0.67
N ARG A 14 -35.54 -31.39 -0.15
CA ARG A 14 -34.17 -31.90 -0.35
C ARG A 14 -33.75 -32.11 -1.81
N GLY A 15 -34.72 -32.33 -2.71
CA GLY A 15 -34.47 -32.51 -4.14
C GLY A 15 -33.95 -31.24 -4.83
N GLU A 16 -34.22 -30.07 -4.25
CA GLU A 16 -33.82 -28.78 -4.80
C GLU A 16 -32.40 -28.38 -4.36
N ALA A 17 -31.83 -29.04 -3.35
CA ALA A 17 -30.50 -28.72 -2.80
C ALA A 17 -29.39 -28.73 -3.86
N ALA A 18 -29.48 -29.62 -4.86
CA ALA A 18 -28.52 -29.67 -5.96
C ALA A 18 -28.48 -28.37 -6.79
N LYS A 19 -29.62 -27.69 -6.96
CA LYS A 19 -29.70 -26.42 -7.70
C LYS A 19 -29.01 -25.30 -6.93
N PHE A 20 -29.26 -25.23 -5.63
CA PHE A 20 -28.62 -24.29 -4.73
C PHE A 20 -27.11 -24.51 -4.64
N ALA A 21 -26.68 -25.77 -4.51
CA ALA A 21 -25.26 -26.12 -4.54
C ALA A 21 -24.59 -25.72 -5.86
N SER A 22 -25.25 -25.94 -7.01
CA SER A 22 -24.72 -25.53 -8.32
C SER A 22 -24.57 -24.01 -8.49
N ALA A 23 -25.33 -23.23 -7.73
CA ALA A 23 -25.23 -21.78 -7.68
C ALA A 23 -24.31 -21.30 -6.56
N SER A 24 -23.59 -22.19 -5.88
CA SER A 24 -22.70 -21.86 -4.77
C SER A 24 -21.40 -22.67 -4.90
N THR A 25 -20.49 -22.48 -3.95
CA THR A 25 -19.29 -23.30 -3.79
C THR A 25 -19.40 -24.31 -2.66
N LEU A 26 -20.52 -24.29 -1.94
CA LEU A 26 -20.86 -25.29 -0.94
C LEU A 26 -21.16 -26.63 -1.60
N SER A 27 -20.81 -27.72 -0.92
CA SER A 27 -21.19 -29.04 -1.38
C SER A 27 -22.71 -29.24 -1.31
N VAL A 28 -23.23 -30.17 -2.09
CA VAL A 28 -24.67 -30.54 -2.03
C VAL A 28 -25.07 -30.99 -0.62
N GLU A 29 -24.16 -31.59 0.12
CA GLU A 29 -24.43 -32.07 1.47
C GLU A 29 -24.49 -30.93 2.48
N ASP A 30 -23.60 -29.93 2.39
CA ASP A 30 -23.65 -28.74 3.26
C ASP A 30 -24.95 -27.97 3.05
N VAL A 31 -25.37 -27.80 1.78
CA VAL A 31 -26.65 -27.18 1.45
C VAL A 31 -27.83 -27.97 2.02
N ARG A 32 -27.75 -29.30 2.05
CA ARG A 32 -28.78 -30.15 2.66
C ARG A 32 -28.83 -30.01 4.18
N GLN A 33 -27.66 -29.97 4.83
CA GLN A 33 -27.58 -29.78 6.27
C GLN A 33 -28.18 -28.43 6.68
N GLU A 34 -27.81 -27.35 5.99
CA GLU A 34 -28.39 -26.02 6.22
C GLU A 34 -29.89 -25.99 5.96
N LEU A 35 -30.35 -26.59 4.86
CA LEU A 35 -31.77 -26.72 4.56
C LEU A 35 -32.53 -27.48 5.66
N TYR A 36 -31.93 -28.52 6.22
CA TYR A 36 -32.51 -29.29 7.32
C TYR A 36 -32.61 -28.46 8.61
N VAL A 37 -31.57 -27.70 8.95
CA VAL A 37 -31.59 -26.76 10.08
C VAL A 37 -32.73 -25.75 9.92
N MET A 38 -32.90 -25.16 8.73
CA MET A 38 -34.01 -24.23 8.48
C MET A 38 -35.39 -24.90 8.62
N CYS A 39 -35.53 -26.17 8.25
CA CYS A 39 -36.77 -26.93 8.44
C CYS A 39 -37.06 -27.18 9.93
N LEU A 40 -36.03 -27.41 10.75
CA LEU A 40 -36.15 -27.55 12.20
C LEU A 40 -36.60 -26.23 12.84
N GLU A 41 -35.95 -25.12 12.50
CA GLU A 41 -36.32 -23.78 12.98
C GLU A 41 -37.77 -23.44 12.62
N HIS A 42 -38.19 -23.76 11.40
CA HIS A 42 -39.55 -23.55 10.93
C HIS A 42 -40.57 -24.40 11.70
N ALA A 43 -40.27 -25.69 11.89
CA ALA A 43 -41.15 -26.58 12.66
C ALA A 43 -41.26 -26.18 14.14
N MET A 44 -40.24 -25.51 14.67
CA MET A 44 -40.22 -24.94 16.02
C MET A 44 -40.83 -23.53 16.10
N GLY A 45 -41.15 -22.89 14.96
CA GLY A 45 -41.69 -21.53 14.90
C GLY A 45 -40.67 -20.45 15.30
N GLN A 46 -39.38 -20.72 15.16
CA GLN A 46 -38.29 -19.83 15.57
C GLN A 46 -37.70 -18.99 14.43
N ASP A 47 -38.17 -19.20 13.21
CA ASP A 47 -37.70 -18.49 12.02
C ASP A 47 -38.40 -17.15 11.79
N GLY A 48 -39.54 -16.89 12.44
CA GLY A 48 -40.33 -15.67 12.22
C GLY A 48 -41.09 -15.70 10.91
N PHE A 49 -41.40 -16.89 10.38
CA PHE A 49 -42.29 -17.05 9.24
C PHE A 49 -43.69 -16.48 9.52
N ASP A 50 -44.20 -15.72 8.56
CA ASP A 50 -45.56 -15.17 8.57
C ASP A 50 -46.38 -15.80 7.41
N PRO A 51 -47.37 -16.65 7.73
CA PRO A 51 -48.22 -17.30 6.72
C PRO A 51 -49.00 -16.32 5.83
N GLU A 52 -49.26 -15.09 6.28
CA GLU A 52 -49.97 -14.09 5.47
C GLU A 52 -49.10 -13.52 4.35
N ARG A 53 -47.78 -13.68 4.45
CA ARG A 53 -46.81 -13.14 3.49
C ARG A 53 -46.40 -14.15 2.41
N GLY A 54 -46.77 -15.42 2.55
CA GLY A 54 -46.55 -16.42 1.51
C GLY A 54 -46.42 -17.86 2.02
N ASP A 55 -45.90 -18.72 1.13
CA ASP A 55 -45.72 -20.15 1.40
C ASP A 55 -44.39 -20.43 2.12
N ALA A 56 -44.42 -21.39 3.05
CA ALA A 56 -43.27 -21.83 3.85
C ALA A 56 -42.10 -22.29 2.97
N ARG A 57 -42.39 -22.99 1.87
CA ARG A 57 -41.36 -23.39 0.89
C ARG A 57 -40.61 -22.19 0.32
N ARG A 58 -41.33 -21.15 -0.11
CA ARG A 58 -40.73 -19.95 -0.69
C ARG A 58 -39.91 -19.20 0.34
N TYR A 59 -40.41 -19.15 1.57
CA TYR A 59 -39.70 -18.52 2.68
C TYR A 59 -38.38 -19.22 2.99
N ILE A 60 -38.38 -20.55 3.17
CA ILE A 60 -37.17 -21.34 3.45
C ILE A 60 -36.15 -21.22 2.31
N PHE A 61 -36.59 -21.28 1.05
CA PHE A 61 -35.70 -21.08 -0.10
C PHE A 61 -35.15 -19.66 -0.20
N GLY A 62 -35.93 -18.64 0.16
CA GLY A 62 -35.43 -17.27 0.25
C GLY A 62 -34.31 -17.13 1.29
N ARG A 63 -34.47 -17.78 2.46
CA ARG A 63 -33.43 -17.82 3.49
C ARG A 63 -32.18 -18.56 3.02
N LEU A 64 -32.35 -19.70 2.35
CA LEU A 64 -31.25 -20.49 1.80
C LEU A 64 -30.49 -19.72 0.71
N TRP A 65 -31.20 -19.00 -0.16
CA TRP A 65 -30.58 -18.13 -1.16
C TRP A 65 -29.77 -17.00 -0.52
N GLY A 66 -30.34 -16.34 0.49
CA GLY A 66 -29.60 -15.32 1.25
C GLY A 66 -28.36 -15.86 1.96
N LEU A 67 -28.36 -17.13 2.39
CA LEU A 67 -27.18 -17.82 2.92
C LEU A 67 -26.13 -17.98 1.82
N ILE A 68 -26.51 -18.52 0.66
CA ILE A 68 -25.59 -18.75 -0.46
C ILE A 68 -24.96 -17.44 -0.95
N GLU A 69 -25.74 -16.37 -1.08
CA GLU A 69 -25.22 -15.04 -1.45
C GLU A 69 -24.17 -14.52 -0.47
N ARG A 70 -24.30 -14.82 0.83
CA ARG A 70 -23.28 -14.47 1.84
C ARG A 70 -22.01 -15.30 1.68
N TRP A 71 -22.14 -16.59 1.41
CA TRP A 71 -20.99 -17.48 1.20
C TRP A 71 -20.20 -17.14 -0.06
N GLN A 72 -20.88 -16.85 -1.17
CA GLN A 72 -20.23 -16.37 -2.39
C GLN A 72 -19.36 -15.12 -2.16
N ARG A 73 -19.82 -14.19 -1.30
CA ARG A 73 -19.07 -12.97 -0.97
C ARG A 73 -17.87 -13.24 -0.04
N MET A 74 -17.90 -14.31 0.75
CA MET A 74 -16.79 -14.67 1.63
C MET A 74 -15.67 -15.36 0.87
N GLU A 75 -15.98 -16.18 -0.14
CA GLU A 75 -14.96 -16.84 -0.95
C GLU A 75 -14.26 -15.90 -1.96
N THR A 76 -14.88 -14.76 -2.26
CA THR A 76 -14.16 -13.66 -2.93
C THR A 76 -13.12 -12.98 -2.05
N ILE A 77 -13.00 -13.34 -0.77
CA ILE A 77 -11.83 -13.02 0.03
C ILE A 77 -10.73 -13.97 -0.45
N PRO A 78 -9.68 -13.48 -1.12
CA PRO A 78 -8.65 -14.36 -1.64
C PRO A 78 -8.04 -15.15 -0.48
N GLU A 79 -8.23 -16.47 -0.45
CA GLU A 79 -7.45 -17.41 0.38
C GLU A 79 -6.04 -17.57 -0.20
N GLY A 80 -5.42 -16.46 -0.59
CA GLY A 80 -4.02 -16.43 -0.94
C GLY A 80 -3.22 -16.47 0.36
N ASP A 81 -2.25 -17.40 0.43
CA ASP A 81 -1.06 -17.27 1.28
C ASP A 81 -0.34 -15.91 1.09
N ASP A 82 -0.74 -15.14 0.06
CA ASP A 82 -0.37 -13.76 -0.23
C ASP A 82 -0.92 -12.72 0.78
N LEU A 83 -1.71 -13.09 1.79
CA LEU A 83 -2.03 -12.20 2.91
C LEU A 83 -0.76 -11.73 3.67
N TRP A 84 0.33 -12.48 3.57
CA TRP A 84 1.66 -12.10 4.07
C TRP A 84 2.52 -11.35 3.05
N ASP A 85 2.08 -11.30 1.79
CA ASP A 85 2.72 -10.59 0.68
C ASP A 85 1.92 -9.33 0.26
N ALA A 86 1.03 -8.86 1.16
CA ALA A 86 0.60 -7.47 1.15
C ALA A 86 1.87 -6.61 1.10
N PRO A 87 1.99 -5.62 0.19
CA PRO A 87 3.14 -4.74 0.16
C PRO A 87 3.25 -4.17 1.56
N ARG A 88 4.29 -4.59 2.30
CA ARG A 88 4.45 -4.27 3.73
C ARG A 88 4.25 -2.77 3.83
N SER A 89 3.05 -2.35 4.27
CA SER A 89 2.79 -0.95 4.47
C SER A 89 3.83 -0.56 5.50
N MET A 90 4.72 0.36 5.13
CA MET A 90 5.84 0.76 6.00
C MET A 90 5.30 0.86 7.42
N SER A 91 5.90 0.10 8.34
CA SER A 91 5.45 0.15 9.71
C SER A 91 5.54 1.61 10.17
N VAL A 92 4.68 2.00 11.12
CA VAL A 92 4.74 3.37 11.69
C VAL A 92 6.17 3.67 12.18
N GLU A 93 6.86 2.65 12.67
CA GLU A 93 8.26 2.72 13.05
C GLU A 93 9.20 3.00 11.86
N ASP A 94 9.08 2.27 10.74
CA ASP A 94 9.87 2.51 9.53
C ASP A 94 9.61 3.90 8.92
N ALA A 95 8.37 4.39 9.00
CA ALA A 95 8.00 5.72 8.54
C ALA A 95 8.63 6.83 9.39
N LEU A 96 8.69 6.63 10.71
CA LEU A 96 9.35 7.54 11.63
C LEU A 96 10.87 7.51 11.43
N ILE A 97 11.47 6.34 11.26
CA ILE A 97 12.90 6.18 10.97
C ILE A 97 13.28 6.92 9.68
N GLN A 98 12.52 6.71 8.60
CA GLN A 98 12.81 7.42 7.34
C GLN A 98 12.61 8.94 7.43
N ALA A 99 11.64 9.40 8.22
CA ALA A 99 11.44 10.83 8.43
C ALA A 99 12.63 11.46 9.18
N GLU A 100 13.11 10.79 10.22
CA GLU A 100 14.29 11.20 10.99
C GLU A 100 15.56 11.18 10.11
N GLU A 101 15.75 10.12 9.32
CA GLU A 101 16.89 10.00 8.40
C GLU A 101 16.90 11.09 7.33
N ARG A 102 15.73 11.46 6.80
CA ARG A 102 15.60 12.58 5.85
C ARG A 102 15.93 13.91 6.53
N ALA A 103 15.39 14.16 7.72
CA ALA A 103 15.69 15.38 8.48
C ALA A 103 17.20 15.48 8.78
N ALA A 104 17.83 14.38 9.20
CA ALA A 104 19.27 14.32 9.44
C ALA A 104 20.11 14.53 8.16
N ALA A 105 19.64 14.01 7.01
CA ALA A 105 20.30 14.21 5.73
C ALA A 105 20.19 15.68 5.26
N GLU A 106 19.02 16.29 5.41
CA GLU A 106 18.78 17.71 5.10
C GLU A 106 19.65 18.61 5.99
N GLU A 107 19.72 18.34 7.28
CA GLU A 107 20.58 19.12 8.19
C GLU A 107 22.06 19.05 7.79
N ARG A 108 22.55 17.86 7.39
CA ARG A 108 23.94 17.72 6.90
C ARG A 108 24.18 18.50 5.61
N LEU A 109 23.21 18.52 4.69
CA LEU A 109 23.29 19.31 3.47
C LEU A 109 23.32 20.80 3.79
N GLU A 110 22.45 21.27 4.68
CA GLU A 110 22.45 22.66 5.12
C GLU A 110 23.76 23.06 5.81
N GLN A 111 24.31 22.19 6.66
CA GLN A 111 25.60 22.44 7.30
C GLN A 111 26.73 22.50 6.28
N ALA A 112 26.75 21.61 5.29
CA ALA A 112 27.71 21.62 4.20
C ALA A 112 27.58 22.90 3.34
N ASP A 113 26.36 23.36 3.06
CA ASP A 113 26.11 24.58 2.31
C ASP A 113 26.48 25.83 3.10
N ARG A 114 26.18 25.88 4.40
CA ARG A 114 26.65 26.96 5.29
C ARG A 114 28.17 27.01 5.34
N GLN A 115 28.84 25.85 5.39
CA GLN A 115 30.29 25.79 5.38
C GLN A 115 30.86 26.26 4.04
N ARG A 116 30.31 25.78 2.92
CA ARG A 116 30.67 26.27 1.57
C ARG A 116 30.48 27.77 1.44
N GLN A 117 29.38 28.33 1.92
CA GLN A 117 29.15 29.78 1.90
C GLN A 117 30.19 30.54 2.73
N ARG A 118 30.58 30.02 3.90
CA ARG A 118 31.66 30.62 4.72
C ARG A 118 32.99 30.60 3.98
N ASP A 119 33.35 29.48 3.36
CA ASP A 119 34.60 29.33 2.62
C ASP A 119 34.65 30.29 1.41
N LEU A 120 33.51 30.49 0.74
CA LEU A 120 33.39 31.40 -0.40
C LEU A 120 33.42 32.90 0.00
N ARG A 121 32.98 33.28 1.22
CA ARG A 121 32.94 34.70 1.66
C ARG A 121 34.31 35.38 1.70
N HIS A 122 35.36 34.60 1.93
CA HIS A 122 36.73 35.13 1.99
C HIS A 122 37.41 35.19 0.62
N LEU A 123 36.73 34.73 -0.43
CA LEU A 123 37.26 34.73 -1.78
C LEU A 123 36.88 35.98 -2.55
N PRO A 124 37.79 36.51 -3.40
CA PRO A 124 37.42 37.51 -4.39
C PRO A 124 36.27 36.98 -5.26
N THR A 125 35.30 37.84 -5.58
CA THR A 125 34.04 37.51 -6.26
C THR A 125 34.22 36.59 -7.47
N LEU A 126 35.25 36.82 -8.28
CA LEU A 126 35.51 36.07 -9.49
C LEU A 126 36.05 34.65 -9.24
N ALA A 127 36.75 34.42 -8.14
CA ALA A 127 37.16 33.08 -7.70
C ALA A 127 35.96 32.30 -7.12
N ALA A 128 35.08 32.99 -6.38
CA ALA A 128 33.85 32.37 -5.86
C ALA A 128 32.91 31.94 -6.99
N LEU A 129 32.77 32.74 -8.05
CA LEU A 129 31.96 32.40 -9.22
C LEU A 129 32.50 31.19 -10.01
N VAL A 130 33.82 31.01 -10.05
CA VAL A 130 34.44 29.81 -10.65
C VAL A 130 34.25 28.59 -9.76
N ALA A 131 34.39 28.73 -8.44
CA ALA A 131 34.19 27.64 -7.48
C ALA A 131 32.75 27.10 -7.46
N VAL A 132 31.75 27.99 -7.64
CA VAL A 132 30.33 27.62 -7.74
C VAL A 132 29.94 27.17 -9.17
N GLY A 133 30.88 27.21 -10.13
CA GLY A 133 30.64 26.77 -11.52
C GLY A 133 29.82 27.74 -12.38
N ALA A 134 29.51 28.94 -11.88
CA ALA A 134 28.78 29.97 -12.62
C ALA A 134 29.59 30.53 -13.80
N VAL A 135 30.92 30.45 -13.75
CA VAL A 135 31.82 30.88 -14.83
C VAL A 135 32.92 29.85 -15.05
N SER A 136 33.17 29.49 -16.30
CA SER A 136 34.31 28.62 -16.65
C SER A 136 35.64 29.29 -16.32
N GLU A 137 36.65 28.52 -15.93
CA GLU A 137 38.01 29.03 -15.65
C GLU A 137 38.58 29.82 -16.84
N ARG A 138 38.31 29.36 -18.08
CA ARG A 138 38.71 30.08 -19.30
C ARG A 138 37.97 31.42 -19.46
N GLY A 139 36.69 31.48 -19.09
CA GLY A 139 35.90 32.72 -19.10
C GLY A 139 36.38 33.72 -18.05
N ALA A 140 36.68 33.25 -16.84
CA ALA A 140 37.23 34.04 -15.74
C ALA A 140 38.59 34.66 -16.09
N VAL A 141 39.48 33.88 -16.72
CA VAL A 141 40.79 34.37 -17.17
C VAL A 141 40.66 35.43 -18.28
N ARG A 142 39.71 35.28 -19.20
CA ARG A 142 39.44 36.30 -20.25
C ARG A 142 38.93 37.60 -19.65
N LEU A 143 38.07 37.54 -18.63
CA LEU A 143 37.50 38.72 -17.97
C LEU A 143 38.53 39.55 -17.20
N VAL A 144 39.55 38.92 -16.60
CA VAL A 144 40.56 39.61 -15.76
C VAL A 144 41.80 40.05 -16.55
N GLY A 145 42.00 39.54 -17.76
CA GLY A 145 43.14 39.89 -18.61
C GLY A 145 44.50 39.53 -18.00
N SER A 146 45.52 40.35 -18.25
CA SER A 146 46.97 40.10 -18.05
C SER A 146 47.42 39.63 -16.65
N LYS A 147 46.55 39.64 -15.64
CA LYS A 147 46.81 39.11 -14.28
C LYS A 147 46.46 37.62 -14.13
N SER A 148 46.30 36.90 -15.26
CA SER A 148 45.90 35.49 -15.35
C SER A 148 46.78 34.49 -14.58
N SER A 149 48.06 34.79 -14.33
CA SER A 149 48.96 33.89 -13.61
C SER A 149 48.62 33.82 -12.11
N ARG A 150 48.35 34.96 -11.47
CA ARG A 150 47.94 35.04 -10.06
C ARG A 150 46.57 34.41 -9.84
N LEU A 151 45.63 34.60 -10.77
CA LEU A 151 44.32 33.94 -10.72
C LEU A 151 44.46 32.41 -10.83
N ARG A 152 45.25 31.92 -11.79
CA ARG A 152 45.52 30.48 -11.97
C ARG A 152 46.26 29.85 -10.81
N GLN A 153 47.17 30.57 -10.16
CA GLN A 153 47.87 30.09 -8.98
C GLN A 153 46.91 29.97 -7.79
N ARG A 154 46.06 30.97 -7.59
CA ARG A 154 45.05 30.97 -6.52
C ARG A 154 43.97 29.91 -6.72
N LEU A 155 43.55 29.65 -7.96
CA LEU A 155 42.64 28.54 -8.28
C LEU A 155 43.28 27.17 -8.00
N ARG A 156 44.61 27.04 -8.19
CA ARG A 156 45.35 25.84 -7.79
C ARG A 156 45.43 25.69 -6.27
N ASP A 157 45.62 26.78 -5.54
CA ASP A 157 45.64 26.76 -4.08
C ASP A 157 44.27 26.40 -3.49
N LEU A 158 43.18 26.88 -4.11
CA LEU A 158 41.81 26.47 -3.76
C LEU A 158 41.59 24.96 -3.96
N ARG A 159 41.97 24.40 -5.12
CA ARG A 159 41.87 22.96 -5.36
C ARG A 159 42.75 22.12 -4.44
N ARG A 160 43.86 22.68 -3.94
CA ARG A 160 44.72 22.00 -2.94
C ARG A 160 44.10 22.02 -1.55
N ASN A 161 43.42 23.09 -1.17
CA ASN A 161 42.72 23.20 0.12
C ASN A 161 41.39 22.44 0.14
N GLU A 162 40.75 22.23 -1.02
CA GLU A 162 39.47 21.49 -1.12
C GLU A 162 39.61 19.97 -0.87
N GLY A 163 40.81 19.39 -0.89
CA GLY A 163 40.99 17.94 -0.72
C GLY A 163 40.20 17.11 -1.77
N PRO A 164 40.33 15.78 -1.78
CA PRO A 164 39.72 14.95 -2.80
C PRO A 164 38.24 14.71 -2.46
N MET A 165 37.38 15.72 -2.54
CA MET A 165 35.93 15.54 -2.42
C MET A 165 35.21 16.41 -3.46
N ALA A 166 34.53 15.71 -4.37
CA ALA A 166 33.48 16.20 -5.26
C ALA A 166 33.89 17.08 -6.46
N PHE A 167 34.66 16.50 -7.40
CA PHE A 167 34.41 16.75 -8.81
C PHE A 167 33.40 15.69 -9.31
N ILE A 168 32.14 15.78 -8.88
CA ILE A 168 31.06 15.09 -9.58
C ILE A 168 30.74 15.95 -10.79
N GLY A 169 31.47 15.69 -11.88
CA GLY A 169 31.02 16.06 -13.21
C GLY A 169 29.72 15.32 -13.48
N ARG A 170 28.61 16.06 -13.54
CA ARG A 170 27.44 15.60 -14.29
C ARG A 170 27.61 16.04 -15.76
N PRO A 171 27.26 15.16 -16.71
CA PRO A 171 27.38 15.41 -18.15
C PRO A 171 26.50 16.55 -18.63
#